data_AF-Q6ELZ5-F1
#
_entry.id   AF-Q6ELZ5-F1
#
_cell.length_a   1.000
_cell.length_b   1.000
_cell.length_c   1.000
_cell.angle_alpha   90.00
_cell.angle_beta   90.00
_cell.angle_gamma   90.00
#
_symmetry.space_group_name_H-M   'P 1'
#
loop_
_entity.id
_entity.type
_entity.pdbx_description
1 polymer ?
#
loop_
_entity_poly.entity_id
_entity_poly.type
_entity_poly.pdbx_seq_one_letter_code
_entity_poly.pdbx_strand_id
1 'polypeptide(L)' 'INTTICAGYCMTRDINGKLFLPKYALSQDVCTYRDFIYRTVEIPGCPHHVAPYFSYPVAISCKCGK' A
#
# COMPACT_ATOMS: atom_id res chain seq x y z
N ILE A 1 -16.19 7.31 1.33
CA ILE A 1 -15.22 8.37 0.95
C ILE A 1 -14.45 7.85 -0.25
N ASN A 2 -14.40 8.62 -1.34
CA ASN A 2 -13.64 8.23 -2.53
C ASN A 2 -12.16 8.61 -2.32
N THR A 3 -11.24 7.69 -2.61
CA THR A 3 -9.80 7.89 -2.49
C THR A 3 -9.07 7.21 -3.65
N THR A 4 -7.83 7.61 -3.91
CA THR A 4 -6.94 6.93 -4.87
C THR A 4 -6.13 5.85 -4.15
N ILE A 5 -6.01 4.68 -4.77
CA ILE A 5 -5.28 3.52 -4.26
C ILE A 5 -4.47 2.87 -5.38
N CYS A 6 -3.46 2.08 -5.02
CA CYS A 6 -2.67 1.33 -5.99
C CYS A 6 -3.33 0.01 -6.36
N ALA A 7 -3.52 -0.20 -7.66
CA ALA A 7 -4.00 -1.45 -8.24
C ALA A 7 -3.38 -1.59 -9.64
N GLY A 8 -2.96 -2.81 -9.99
CA GLY A 8 -2.32 -3.09 -11.26
C GLY A 8 -1.49 -4.37 -11.23
N TYR A 9 -0.80 -4.64 -12.33
CA TYR A 9 0.06 -5.82 -12.49
C TYR A 9 1.54 -5.42 -12.42
N CYS A 10 2.34 -6.29 -11.81
CA CYS A 10 3.80 -6.18 -11.76
C CYS A 10 4.43 -7.43 -12.34
N MET A 11 5.53 -7.26 -13.07
CA MET A 11 6.29 -8.38 -13.59
C MET A 11 7.05 -9.06 -12.45
N THR A 12 6.81 -10.35 -12.23
CA THR A 12 7.58 -11.18 -11.30
C THR A 12 8.29 -12.28 -12.05
N ARG A 13 9.35 -12.83 -11.43
CA ARG A 13 10.09 -13.97 -11.97
C ARG A 13 10.23 -15.00 -10.88
N ASP A 14 10.13 -16.26 -11.28
CA ASP A 14 10.41 -17.39 -10.42
C ASP A 14 11.70 -18.08 -10.89
N ILE A 15 12.74 -18.03 -10.05
CA ILE A 15 14.07 -18.51 -10.45
C ILE A 15 14.15 -20.02 -10.22
N ASN A 16 14.61 -20.81 -11.19
CA ASN A 16 14.66 -22.27 -11.08
C ASN A 16 15.65 -22.79 -10.00
N GLY A 17 16.75 -22.06 -9.76
CA GLY A 17 17.80 -22.43 -8.80
C GLY A 17 17.62 -21.84 -7.40
N LYS A 18 16.39 -21.73 -6.86
CA LYS A 18 16.10 -21.00 -5.60
C LYS A 18 16.97 -21.41 -4.43
N LEU A 19 17.31 -22.69 -4.34
CA LEU A 19 18.09 -23.25 -3.22
C LEU A 19 19.52 -22.69 -3.14
N PHE A 20 20.05 -22.17 -4.26
CA PHE A 20 21.40 -21.62 -4.35
C PHE A 20 21.41 -20.09 -4.23
N LEU A 21 20.25 -19.45 -4.11
CA LEU A 21 20.13 -18.01 -4.05
C LEU A 21 19.78 -17.55 -2.63
N PRO A 22 20.35 -16.42 -2.19
CA PRO A 22 19.96 -15.82 -0.93
C PRO A 22 18.53 -15.27 -1.03
N LYS A 23 17.78 -15.29 0.08
CA LYS A 23 16.35 -14.92 0.10
C LYS A 23 16.04 -13.55 -0.51
N TYR A 24 16.95 -12.58 -0.42
CA TYR A 24 16.76 -11.26 -1.01
C TYR A 24 16.69 -11.29 -2.55
N ALA A 25 17.34 -12.27 -3.19
CA ALA A 25 17.32 -12.48 -4.64
C ALA A 25 16.04 -13.20 -5.11
N LEU A 26 15.24 -13.70 -4.17
CA LEU A 26 13.91 -14.28 -4.42
C LEU A 26 12.78 -13.29 -4.13
N SER A 27 13.11 -12.02 -3.86
CA SER A 27 12.12 -10.98 -3.60
C SER A 27 11.33 -10.67 -4.86
N GLN A 28 10.01 -10.64 -4.74
CA GLN A 28 9.10 -10.26 -5.83
C GLN A 28 8.57 -8.85 -5.57
N ASP A 29 8.47 -8.06 -6.62
CA ASP A 29 7.86 -6.74 -6.56
C ASP A 29 6.34 -6.85 -6.67
N VAL A 30 5.65 -6.05 -5.89
CA VAL A 30 4.19 -5.93 -5.87
C VAL A 30 3.76 -4.51 -6.23
N CYS A 31 2.52 -4.34 -6.67
CA CYS A 31 1.96 -3.00 -6.90
C CYS A 31 1.70 -2.36 -5.54
N THR A 32 2.47 -1.33 -5.19
CA THR A 32 2.42 -0.68 -3.89
C THR A 32 2.58 0.84 -4.01
N TYR A 33 2.34 1.54 -2.89
CA TYR A 33 2.51 2.98 -2.80
C TYR A 33 3.97 3.37 -3.03
N ARG A 34 4.19 4.35 -3.91
CA ARG A 34 5.46 5.05 -4.00
C ARG A 34 5.41 6.31 -3.14
N ASP A 35 4.45 7.18 -3.43
CA ASP A 35 4.18 8.40 -2.67
C ASP A 35 2.71 8.41 -2.24
N PHE A 36 2.44 8.80 -0.99
CA PHE A 36 1.09 8.94 -0.47
C PHE A 36 1.03 10.06 0.58
N ILE A 37 -0.17 10.57 0.82
CA ILE A 37 -0.46 11.53 1.89
C ILE A 37 -1.59 11.03 2.77
N TYR A 38 -1.62 11.47 4.02
CA TYR A 38 -2.78 11.26 4.89
C TYR A 38 -3.80 12.37 4.68
N ARG A 39 -5.07 11.99 4.59
CA ARG A 39 -6.21 12.90 4.69
C ARG A 39 -7.04 12.52 5.90
N THR A 40 -7.54 13.52 6.61
CA THR A 40 -8.38 13.34 7.80
C THR A 40 -9.82 13.72 7.47
N VAL A 41 -10.77 12.96 8.00
CA VAL A 41 -12.21 13.19 7.86
C VAL A 41 -12.89 13.08 9.21
N GLU A 42 -14.06 13.69 9.33
CA GLU A 42 -14.93 13.54 10.47
C GLU A 42 -15.94 12.40 10.21
N ILE A 43 -16.01 11.43 11.12
CA ILE A 43 -16.95 10.31 11.08
C ILE A 43 -18.23 10.71 11.83
N PRO A 44 -19.40 10.69 11.17
CA PRO A 44 -20.65 11.00 11.84
C PRO A 44 -21.07 9.88 12.81
N GLY A 45 -21.81 10.25 13.87
CA GLY A 45 -22.42 9.29 14.79
C GLY A 45 -21.53 8.82 15.95
N CYS A 46 -20.37 9.44 16.16
CA CYS A 46 -19.53 9.16 17.32
C CYS A 46 -20.20 9.59 18.65
N PRO A 47 -20.06 8.81 19.74
CA PRO A 47 -20.55 9.19 21.07
C PRO A 47 -19.87 10.45 21.62
N HIS A 48 -20.52 11.09 22.60
CA HIS A 48 -19.92 12.18 23.36
C HIS A 48 -18.59 11.74 23.99
N HIS A 49 -17.57 12.58 23.89
CA HIS A 49 -16.18 12.36 24.34
C HIS A 49 -15.33 11.40 23.48
N VAL A 50 -15.80 10.98 22.31
CA VAL A 50 -14.98 10.25 21.33
C VAL A 50 -14.53 11.23 20.25
N ALA A 51 -13.23 11.21 19.90
CA ALA A 51 -12.71 11.99 18.79
C ALA A 51 -13.25 11.44 17.47
N PRO A 52 -14.01 12.21 16.67
CA PRO A 52 -14.64 11.70 15.44
C PRO A 52 -13.68 11.72 14.24
N TYR A 53 -12.39 11.99 14.43
CA TYR A 53 -11.44 12.18 13.33
C TYR A 53 -10.75 10.87 12.94
N PHE A 54 -10.75 10.56 11.64
CA PHE A 54 -10.04 9.41 11.08
C PHE A 54 -9.14 9.82 9.94
N SER A 55 -7.89 9.38 9.98
CA SER A 55 -6.87 9.65 8.96
C SER A 55 -6.63 8.42 8.09
N TYR A 56 -6.73 8.57 6.77
CA TYR A 56 -6.50 7.49 5.80
C TYR A 56 -5.51 7.91 4.71
N PRO A 57 -4.75 6.95 4.13
CA PRO A 57 -3.80 7.24 3.07
C PRO A 57 -4.50 7.47 1.72
N VAL A 58 -3.90 8.34 0.91
CA VAL A 58 -4.31 8.66 -0.46
C VAL A 58 -3.09 8.49 -1.36
N ALA A 59 -3.17 7.59 -2.34
CA ALA A 59 -2.09 7.36 -3.29
C ALA A 59 -1.84 8.60 -4.15
N ILE A 60 -0.62 9.13 -4.13
CA ILE A 60 -0.15 10.13 -5.09
C ILE A 60 0.48 9.42 -6.29
N SER A 61 1.26 8.37 -6.03
CA SER A 61 1.91 7.57 -7.07
C SER A 61 2.05 6.10 -6.63
N CYS A 62 2.10 5.21 -7.61
CA CYS A 62 2.25 3.78 -7.41
C CYS A 62 3.52 3.28 -8.12
N LYS A 63 4.08 2.19 -7.63
CA LYS A 63 5.23 1.51 -8.25
C LYS A 63 5.10 0.00 -8.11
N CYS A 64 5.85 -0.72 -8.95
CA CYS A 64 6.25 -2.07 -8.63
C CYS A 64 7.47 -2.01 -7.73
N GLY A 65 7.37 -2.55 -6.52
CA GLY A 65 8.46 -2.57 -5.56
C GLY A 65 8.14 -3.51 -4.40
N LYS A 66 9.05 -3.58 -3.43
CA LYS A 66 8.80 -4.28 -2.17
C LYS A 66 7.78 -3.57 -1.30
#